data_AF-A0A514XLF3-F1
#
_entry.id   AF-A0A514XLF3-F1
#
_cell.length_a   1.000
_cell.length_b   1.000
_cell.length_c   1.000
_cell.angle_alpha   90.00
_cell.angle_beta   90.00
_cell.angle_gamma   90.00
#
_symmetry.space_group_name_H-M   'P 1'
#
loop_
_entity.id
_entity.type
_entity.pdbx_description
1 polymer ?
#
loop_
_entity_poly.entity_id
_entity_poly.type
_entity_poly.pdbx_seq_one_letter_code
_entity_poly.pdbx_strand_id
1 'polypeptide(L)'
;MKFIALIAVTFFTPLALFAQAEPDYQALFKNLQKLQQDLKQSEKSAVACEASQVKSCKYGDYCQSLRNQSQNFYLYKNSEGKTVPNSFFIRLVDQVRACLDQPLPEVDTQDVFANPLKLKKSDPRYKSELARTQKVFADAQARVVNLLESRKNAGNSKEIDQEIKRIKAIKMISPVFTDKRELERECGYPGASYDSTTNTVVVCPQMLGMPDASIFSVFSHEIGHAVDPCNAYSEIAGDSVAVGKNPFTEVISCLSKPDSMGAKNYSKQQIKDAITKEEKDYAKSLGPLSAEVKAEYDKRRKVVDQNFDKYRYCRNFSRNADMQEGFADWVSAKVLAQKVAEIKDPAAAKTYAFEAQLTSAASECESVKVAAINRIEAALKNDCPQFADYKEQLLHPDDYADTTKVPHPKISRRVDKILFAQPEMQKALGCTPSGSTSVCD
;
A
#
# COMPACT_ATOMS: atom_id res chain seq x y z
N MET A 1 -24.49 71.22 1.78
CA MET A 1 -24.23 69.88 1.20
C MET A 1 -23.25 69.18 2.13
N LYS A 2 -23.63 67.99 2.62
CA LYS A 2 -23.03 67.35 3.80
C LYS A 2 -21.78 66.54 3.43
N PHE A 3 -20.66 66.87 4.07
CA PHE A 3 -19.44 66.07 4.13
C PHE A 3 -19.72 64.75 4.89
N ILE A 4 -19.39 63.61 4.29
CA ILE A 4 -19.34 62.32 4.97
C ILE A 4 -17.88 62.13 5.42
N ALA A 5 -17.64 62.26 6.73
CA ALA A 5 -16.38 61.93 7.35
C ALA A 5 -16.29 60.41 7.54
N LEU A 6 -15.34 59.78 6.86
CA LEU A 6 -15.01 58.37 7.03
C LEU A 6 -14.05 58.25 8.23
N ILE A 7 -14.55 57.76 9.36
CA ILE A 7 -13.71 57.44 10.53
C ILE A 7 -13.09 56.07 10.29
N ALA A 8 -11.82 56.04 9.90
CA ALA A 8 -11.01 54.82 9.88
C ALA A 8 -10.57 54.50 11.31
N VAL A 9 -11.29 53.60 11.98
CA VAL A 9 -10.86 53.05 13.26
C VAL A 9 -9.87 51.92 13.00
N THR A 10 -8.58 52.24 13.00
CA THR A 10 -7.50 51.26 13.00
C THR A 10 -7.33 50.69 14.41
N PHE A 11 -8.01 49.58 14.71
CA PHE A 11 -7.66 48.74 15.86
C PHE A 11 -6.34 48.01 15.58
N PHE A 12 -5.22 48.67 15.83
CA PHE A 12 -3.93 48.01 16.06
C PHE A 12 -3.93 47.46 17.50
N THR A 13 -4.61 46.34 17.72
CA THR A 13 -4.27 45.49 18.87
C THR A 13 -2.93 44.83 18.57
N PRO A 14 -1.86 45.07 19.36
CA PRO A 14 -0.61 44.36 19.16
C PRO A 14 -0.87 42.86 19.30
N LEU A 15 -0.36 42.09 18.34
CA LEU A 15 -0.23 40.62 18.30
C LEU A 15 0.65 40.06 19.45
N ALA A 16 0.64 40.69 20.63
CA ALA A 16 1.40 40.30 21.82
C ALA A 16 0.60 39.41 22.79
N LEU A 17 -0.51 38.82 22.31
CA LEU A 17 -1.27 37.78 23.00
C LEU A 17 -0.96 36.38 22.43
N PHE A 18 0.27 36.15 21.94
CA PHE A 18 0.81 34.80 21.98
C PHE A 18 1.15 34.53 23.45
N ALA A 19 0.13 34.00 24.13
CA ALA A 19 0.19 33.42 25.46
C ALA A 19 1.53 32.71 25.67
N GLN A 20 2.10 32.89 26.87
CA GLN A 20 3.12 31.97 27.34
C GLN A 20 2.54 30.56 27.19
N ALA A 21 3.02 29.81 26.19
CA ALA A 21 2.63 28.43 26.02
C ALA A 21 2.83 27.74 27.36
N GLU A 22 1.81 27.03 27.84
CA GLU A 22 1.87 26.39 29.16
C GLU A 22 3.17 25.56 29.24
N PRO A 23 3.84 25.51 30.40
CA PRO A 23 5.13 24.81 30.57
C PRO A 23 5.17 23.40 29.97
N ASP A 24 4.02 22.72 29.95
CA ASP A 24 3.82 21.38 29.40
C ASP A 24 3.98 21.34 27.88
N TYR A 25 3.55 22.37 27.13
CA TYR A 25 3.76 22.47 25.68
C TYR A 25 5.25 22.60 25.31
N GLN A 26 6.01 23.38 26.08
CA GLN A 26 7.45 23.54 25.84
C GLN A 26 8.22 22.24 26.07
N ALA A 27 7.83 21.47 27.08
CA ALA A 27 8.39 20.15 27.34
C ALA A 27 8.07 19.17 26.21
N LEU A 28 6.81 19.14 25.75
CA LEU A 28 6.35 18.32 24.64
C LEU A 28 7.10 18.63 23.34
N PHE A 29 7.17 19.91 22.98
CA PHE A 29 7.90 20.40 21.81
C PHE A 29 9.37 19.97 21.85
N LYS A 30 10.05 20.14 22.99
CA LYS A 30 11.46 19.73 23.17
C LYS A 30 11.64 18.22 23.02
N ASN A 31 10.71 17.41 23.53
CA ASN A 31 10.78 15.96 23.39
C ASN A 31 10.61 15.53 21.92
N LEU A 32 9.70 16.17 21.19
CA LEU A 32 9.49 15.87 19.77
C LEU A 32 10.67 16.35 18.90
N GLN A 33 11.28 17.50 19.21
CA GLN A 33 12.52 17.92 18.58
C GLN A 33 13.66 16.92 18.83
N LYS A 34 13.81 16.45 20.06
CA LYS A 34 14.80 15.41 20.39
C LYS A 34 14.55 14.14 19.59
N LEU A 35 13.29 13.71 19.50
CA LEU A 35 12.91 12.55 18.70
C LEU A 35 13.28 12.70 17.21
N GLN A 36 13.02 13.87 16.62
CA GLN A 36 13.42 14.18 15.24
C GLN A 36 14.95 14.17 15.07
N GLN A 37 15.69 14.71 16.05
CA GLN A 37 17.15 14.68 16.05
C GLN A 37 17.70 13.25 16.15
N ASP A 38 17.13 12.43 17.03
CA ASP A 38 17.51 11.02 17.17
C ASP A 38 17.23 10.25 15.88
N LEU A 39 16.11 10.53 15.20
CA LEU A 39 15.78 9.97 13.89
C LEU A 39 16.82 10.37 12.84
N LYS A 40 17.14 11.66 12.73
CA LYS A 40 18.17 12.17 11.82
C LYS A 40 19.55 11.58 12.12
N GLN A 41 19.86 11.34 13.39
CA GLN A 41 21.11 10.67 13.77
C GLN A 41 21.10 9.20 13.35
N SER A 42 19.97 8.51 13.53
CA SER A 42 19.82 7.10 13.10
C SER A 42 19.96 6.93 11.58
N GLU A 43 19.56 7.94 10.79
CA GLU A 43 19.77 7.99 9.34
C GLU A 43 21.26 7.90 9.00
N LYS A 44 22.10 8.68 9.71
CA LYS A 44 23.55 8.75 9.49
C LYS A 44 24.29 7.52 9.98
N SER A 45 23.82 6.90 11.06
CA SER A 45 24.42 5.69 11.64
C SER A 45 23.85 4.39 11.06
N ALA A 46 22.98 4.45 10.04
CA ALA A 46 22.38 3.27 9.44
C ALA A 46 23.44 2.37 8.79
N VAL A 47 23.68 1.23 9.43
CA VAL A 47 24.54 0.16 8.94
C VAL A 47 23.76 -0.75 7.97
N ALA A 48 24.50 -1.42 7.08
CA ALA A 48 23.89 -2.44 6.24
C ALA A 48 23.28 -3.54 7.13
N CYS A 49 22.04 -3.88 6.82
CA CYS A 49 21.31 -4.98 7.41
C CYS A 49 21.66 -6.25 6.62
N GLU A 50 22.08 -7.29 7.33
CA GLU A 50 22.12 -8.62 6.73
C GLU A 50 20.70 -9.19 6.66
N ALA A 51 20.39 -9.88 5.57
CA ALA A 51 19.14 -10.63 5.44
C ALA A 51 19.07 -11.66 6.58
N SER A 52 18.22 -11.38 7.55
CA SER A 52 18.09 -12.19 8.76
C SER A 52 17.51 -13.56 8.44
N GLN A 53 17.81 -14.56 9.27
CA GLN A 53 17.17 -15.86 9.15
C GLN A 53 15.70 -15.76 9.57
N VAL A 54 14.80 -16.15 8.67
CA VAL A 54 13.37 -16.28 8.94
C VAL A 54 13.14 -17.71 9.41
N LYS A 55 12.82 -17.94 10.69
CA LYS A 55 12.81 -19.29 11.28
C LYS A 55 11.66 -20.15 10.75
N SER A 56 10.43 -19.65 10.87
CA SER A 56 9.27 -20.24 10.21
C SER A 56 8.86 -19.35 9.05
N CYS A 57 8.35 -19.93 7.95
CA CYS A 57 7.80 -19.15 6.83
C CYS A 57 6.46 -18.53 7.26
N LYS A 58 6.56 -17.54 8.15
CA LYS A 58 5.50 -16.77 8.78
C LYS A 58 5.90 -15.31 8.73
N TYR A 59 4.96 -14.47 8.34
CA TYR A 59 5.13 -13.04 8.27
C TYR A 59 5.47 -12.44 9.64
N GLY A 60 4.93 -12.99 10.73
CA GLY A 60 5.29 -12.58 12.08
C GLY A 60 6.78 -12.75 12.40
N ASP A 61 7.39 -13.88 12.00
CA ASP A 61 8.82 -14.13 12.19
C ASP A 61 9.67 -13.20 11.34
N TYR A 62 9.24 -12.96 10.10
CA TYR A 62 9.85 -11.96 9.23
C TYR A 62 9.83 -10.56 9.87
N CYS A 63 8.68 -10.13 10.39
CA CYS A 63 8.54 -8.85 11.10
C CYS A 63 9.39 -8.77 12.37
N GLN A 64 9.53 -9.88 13.10
CA GLN A 64 10.38 -9.95 14.29
C GLN A 64 11.86 -9.70 13.96
N SER A 65 12.32 -10.06 12.76
CA SER A 65 13.68 -9.76 12.30
C SER A 65 13.96 -8.27 12.09
N LEU A 66 12.92 -7.49 11.80
CA LEU A 66 13.00 -6.05 11.58
C LEU A 66 12.81 -5.24 12.87
N ARG A 67 12.47 -5.89 13.98
CA ARG A 67 12.12 -5.22 15.24
C ARG A 67 13.23 -4.28 15.74
N ASN A 68 14.49 -4.65 15.60
CA ASN A 68 15.60 -3.80 16.06
C ASN A 68 15.77 -2.53 15.22
N GLN A 69 15.22 -2.49 14.00
CA GLN A 69 15.24 -1.35 13.10
C GLN A 69 13.95 -0.51 13.16
N SER A 70 12.91 -1.02 13.84
CA SER A 70 11.59 -0.36 13.94
C SER A 70 11.61 1.03 14.59
N GLN A 71 12.68 1.36 15.28
CA GLN A 71 12.88 2.66 15.91
C GLN A 71 13.83 3.55 15.12
N ASN A 72 14.41 3.08 14.02
CA ASN A 72 15.33 3.86 13.19
C ASN A 72 14.58 4.53 12.02
N PHE A 73 15.24 5.51 11.41
CA PHE A 73 14.72 6.21 10.23
C PHE A 73 14.51 5.25 9.05
N TYR A 74 15.46 4.34 8.84
CA TYR A 74 15.32 3.25 7.88
C TYR A 74 14.99 1.95 8.61
N LEU A 75 14.01 1.22 8.08
CA LEU A 75 13.71 -0.13 8.53
C LEU A 75 14.74 -1.13 7.99
N TYR A 76 15.36 -0.81 6.87
CA TYR A 76 16.34 -1.66 6.21
C TYR A 76 17.29 -0.84 5.33
N LYS A 77 18.54 -1.29 5.24
CA LYS A 77 19.56 -0.79 4.30
C LYS A 77 20.40 -1.96 3.82
N ASN A 78 20.56 -2.18 2.51
CA ASN A 78 21.42 -3.26 2.02
C ASN A 78 22.87 -2.84 1.80
N SER A 79 23.71 -3.79 1.37
CA SER A 79 25.14 -3.56 1.08
C SER A 79 25.40 -2.58 -0.06
N GLU A 80 24.43 -2.37 -0.95
CA GLU A 80 24.49 -1.38 -2.03
C GLU A 80 24.03 0.02 -1.58
N GLY A 81 23.64 0.15 -0.32
CA GLY A 81 23.14 1.41 0.25
C GLY A 81 21.69 1.72 -0.11
N LYS A 82 20.94 0.80 -0.72
CA LYS A 82 19.49 0.95 -0.93
C LYS A 82 18.76 0.84 0.39
N THR A 83 17.76 1.68 0.59
CA THR A 83 17.09 1.84 1.87
C THR A 83 15.59 1.61 1.74
N VAL A 84 14.98 1.18 2.84
CA VAL A 84 13.52 1.18 3.01
C VAL A 84 13.22 2.11 4.19
N PRO A 85 12.61 3.28 3.95
CA PRO A 85 12.23 4.18 5.04
C PRO A 85 11.24 3.49 5.97
N ASN A 86 11.35 3.79 7.26
CA ASN A 86 10.36 3.41 8.25
C ASN A 86 9.15 4.35 8.14
N SER A 87 8.41 4.21 7.04
CA SER A 87 7.34 5.13 6.66
C SER A 87 6.23 5.22 7.70
N PHE A 88 5.96 4.13 8.42
CA PHE A 88 5.06 4.15 9.56
C PHE A 88 5.55 5.11 10.64
N PHE A 89 6.81 4.97 11.08
CA PHE A 89 7.35 5.82 12.14
C PHE A 89 7.49 7.28 11.71
N ILE A 90 7.94 7.54 10.48
CA ILE A 90 8.04 8.90 9.92
C ILE A 90 6.66 9.57 9.90
N ARG A 91 5.64 8.88 9.40
CA ARG A 91 4.26 9.39 9.37
C ARG A 91 3.72 9.62 10.78
N LEU A 92 4.02 8.72 11.72
CA LEU A 92 3.58 8.85 13.10
C LEU A 92 4.16 10.12 13.74
N VAL A 93 5.44 10.41 13.52
CA VAL A 93 6.08 11.67 13.94
C VAL A 93 5.37 12.88 13.33
N ASP A 94 5.00 12.82 12.05
CA ASP A 94 4.31 13.91 11.36
C ASP A 94 2.89 14.13 11.89
N GLN A 95 2.17 13.08 12.27
CA GLN A 95 0.81 13.19 12.79
C GLN A 95 0.78 13.67 14.23
N VAL A 96 1.76 13.29 15.04
CA VAL A 96 1.93 13.80 16.39
C VAL A 96 2.23 15.31 16.40
N ARG A 97 2.66 15.89 15.27
CA ARG A 97 2.72 17.36 15.13
C ARG A 97 1.38 18.02 15.31
N ALA A 98 0.27 17.35 15.01
CA ALA A 98 -1.06 17.89 15.24
C ALA A 98 -1.37 18.10 16.74
N CYS A 99 -0.64 17.43 17.64
CA CYS A 99 -0.71 17.68 19.09
C CYS A 99 -0.13 19.04 19.47
N LEU A 100 0.78 19.57 18.64
CA LEU A 100 1.36 20.87 18.82
C LEU A 100 0.56 21.82 17.93
N ASP A 101 -0.13 22.80 18.50
CA ASP A 101 -0.78 23.89 17.74
C ASP A 101 0.24 24.78 16.98
N GLN A 102 1.48 24.30 16.80
CA GLN A 102 2.59 24.93 16.13
C GLN A 102 3.27 23.94 15.18
N PRO A 103 3.66 24.38 13.97
CA PRO A 103 4.36 23.52 13.03
C PRO A 103 5.76 23.16 13.58
N LEU A 104 6.03 21.87 13.75
CA LEU A 104 7.41 21.41 13.93
C LEU A 104 8.19 21.58 12.61
N PRO A 105 9.50 21.89 12.68
CA PRO A 105 10.36 21.78 11.51
C PRO A 105 10.18 20.42 10.84
N GLU A 106 10.14 20.39 9.51
CA GLU A 106 10.13 19.13 8.78
C GLU A 106 11.34 18.27 9.15
N VAL A 107 11.19 16.94 9.09
CA VAL A 107 12.34 16.07 9.25
C VAL A 107 13.22 16.29 8.02
N ASP A 108 14.23 17.11 8.19
CA ASP A 108 15.19 17.45 7.14
C ASP A 108 16.12 16.25 6.91
N THR A 109 15.62 15.27 6.17
CA THR A 109 16.37 14.13 5.61
C THR A 109 17.14 14.56 4.37
N GLN A 110 18.33 13.98 4.21
CA GLN A 110 19.14 14.12 3.00
C GLN A 110 18.67 13.18 1.88
N ASP A 111 17.91 12.14 2.23
CA ASP A 111 17.37 11.22 1.25
C ASP A 111 16.14 11.81 0.56
N VAL A 112 16.34 12.25 -0.67
CA VAL A 112 15.30 12.84 -1.53
C VAL A 112 14.13 11.89 -1.80
N PHE A 113 14.31 10.58 -1.62
CA PHE A 113 13.22 9.60 -1.73
C PHE A 113 12.45 9.44 -0.42
N ALA A 114 13.02 9.80 0.73
CA ALA A 114 12.30 9.89 1.99
C ALA A 114 11.53 11.22 2.14
N ASN A 115 11.93 12.26 1.38
CA ASN A 115 11.16 13.51 1.23
C ASN A 115 10.98 13.90 -0.25
N PRO A 116 9.97 13.34 -0.96
CA PRO A 116 9.73 13.58 -2.38
C PRO A 116 9.47 15.04 -2.77
N LEU A 117 9.10 15.93 -1.85
CA LEU A 117 8.89 17.35 -2.15
C LEU A 117 10.19 18.06 -2.54
N LYS A 118 11.34 17.51 -2.14
CA LYS A 118 12.66 18.01 -2.53
C LYS A 118 13.12 17.47 -3.88
N LEU A 119 12.45 16.45 -4.40
CA LEU A 119 12.83 15.77 -5.63
C LEU A 119 12.54 16.66 -6.84
N LYS A 120 13.48 16.73 -7.78
CA LYS A 120 13.31 17.45 -9.04
C LYS A 120 13.58 16.51 -10.20
N LYS A 121 12.85 16.65 -11.31
CA LYS A 121 13.11 15.87 -12.54
C LYS A 121 14.54 16.05 -13.09
N SER A 122 15.18 17.18 -12.78
CA SER A 122 16.56 17.48 -13.16
C SER A 122 17.61 16.80 -12.26
N ASP A 123 17.23 16.29 -11.10
CA ASP A 123 18.14 15.64 -10.14
C ASP A 123 18.81 14.41 -10.78
N PRO A 124 20.16 14.34 -10.83
CA PRO A 124 20.87 13.19 -11.40
C PRO A 124 20.55 11.87 -10.71
N ARG A 125 20.37 11.87 -9.38
CA ARG A 125 20.01 10.67 -8.61
C ARG A 125 18.60 10.22 -8.99
N TYR A 126 17.64 11.14 -9.10
CA TYR A 126 16.29 10.80 -9.58
C TYR A 126 16.31 10.13 -10.96
N LYS A 127 17.03 10.72 -11.93
CA LYS A 127 17.13 10.15 -13.29
C LYS A 127 17.73 8.75 -13.29
N SER A 128 18.81 8.56 -12.52
CA SER A 128 19.49 7.26 -12.42
C SER A 128 18.59 6.20 -11.78
N GLU A 129 17.94 6.51 -10.66
CA GLU A 129 17.05 5.60 -9.96
C GLU A 129 15.77 5.30 -10.76
N LEU A 130 15.24 6.29 -11.49
CA LEU A 130 14.11 6.08 -12.41
C LEU A 130 14.50 5.11 -13.53
N ALA A 131 15.68 5.28 -14.15
CA ALA A 131 16.15 4.39 -15.20
C ALA A 131 16.40 2.95 -14.69
N ARG A 132 16.93 2.79 -13.46
CA ARG A 132 17.02 1.48 -12.80
C ARG A 132 15.64 0.88 -12.59
N THR A 133 14.72 1.65 -12.02
CA THR A 133 13.34 1.21 -11.72
C THR A 133 12.61 0.79 -12.99
N GLN A 134 12.80 1.50 -14.11
CA GLN A 134 12.24 1.10 -15.42
C GLN A 134 12.74 -0.26 -15.90
N LYS A 135 14.00 -0.62 -15.62
CA LYS A 135 14.53 -1.96 -15.92
C LYS A 135 13.88 -3.03 -15.06
N VAL A 136 13.70 -2.76 -13.77
CA VAL A 136 12.99 -3.67 -12.84
C VAL A 136 11.53 -3.86 -13.28
N PHE A 137 10.86 -2.78 -13.70
CA PHE A 137 9.51 -2.83 -14.25
C PHE A 137 9.43 -3.70 -15.52
N ALA A 138 10.35 -3.51 -16.47
CA ALA A 138 10.38 -4.29 -17.70
C ALA A 138 10.63 -5.79 -17.44
N ASP A 139 11.48 -6.12 -16.46
CA ASP A 139 11.70 -7.51 -16.04
C ASP A 139 10.45 -8.13 -15.39
N ALA A 140 9.78 -7.40 -14.49
CA ALA A 140 8.49 -7.84 -13.92
C ALA A 140 7.45 -8.11 -15.03
N GLN A 141 7.30 -7.16 -15.96
CA GLN A 141 6.40 -7.28 -17.11
C GLN A 141 6.71 -8.50 -17.97
N ALA A 142 7.97 -8.74 -18.31
CA ALA A 142 8.39 -9.90 -19.10
C ALA A 142 8.06 -11.23 -18.40
N ARG A 143 8.24 -11.30 -17.08
CA ARG A 143 7.95 -12.52 -16.31
C ARG A 143 6.46 -12.80 -16.17
N VAL A 144 5.62 -11.78 -16.03
CA VAL A 144 4.16 -12.00 -16.05
C VAL A 144 3.71 -12.45 -17.45
N VAL A 145 4.32 -11.94 -18.53
CA VAL A 145 4.09 -12.48 -19.88
C VAL A 145 4.48 -13.96 -19.96
N ASN A 146 5.64 -14.35 -19.42
CA ASN A 146 6.05 -15.77 -19.41
C ASN A 146 5.09 -16.65 -18.60
N LEU A 147 4.57 -16.15 -17.47
CA LEU A 147 3.55 -16.83 -16.68
C LEU A 147 2.28 -17.08 -17.52
N LEU A 148 1.81 -16.09 -18.28
CA LEU A 148 0.67 -16.24 -19.19
C LEU A 148 0.95 -17.25 -20.31
N GLU A 149 2.09 -17.14 -20.98
CA GLU A 149 2.49 -18.06 -22.05
C GLU A 149 2.53 -19.51 -21.56
N SER A 150 3.00 -19.74 -20.32
CA SER A 150 3.04 -21.09 -19.73
C SER A 150 1.65 -21.73 -19.53
N ARG A 151 0.58 -20.92 -19.50
CA ARG A 151 -0.82 -21.38 -19.39
C ARG A 151 -1.54 -21.46 -20.73
N LYS A 152 -0.85 -21.12 -21.83
CA LYS A 152 -1.41 -21.10 -23.17
C LYS A 152 -1.64 -22.51 -23.70
N ASN A 153 -2.84 -22.76 -24.19
CA ASN A 153 -3.22 -23.99 -24.87
C ASN A 153 -4.19 -23.70 -26.03
N ALA A 154 -4.60 -24.74 -26.76
CA ALA A 154 -5.47 -24.57 -27.92
C ALA A 154 -6.85 -23.95 -27.60
N GLY A 155 -7.35 -24.12 -26.37
CA GLY A 155 -8.67 -23.65 -25.95
C GLY A 155 -8.73 -22.22 -25.41
N ASN A 156 -7.59 -21.60 -25.06
CA ASN A 156 -7.52 -20.27 -24.45
C ASN A 156 -6.46 -19.35 -25.09
N SER A 157 -5.89 -19.74 -26.23
CA SER A 157 -4.76 -19.03 -26.85
C SER A 157 -5.07 -17.58 -27.17
N LYS A 158 -6.27 -17.31 -27.70
CA LYS A 158 -6.73 -15.98 -28.06
C LYS A 158 -6.85 -15.07 -26.84
N GLU A 159 -7.46 -15.55 -25.78
CA GLU A 159 -7.63 -14.82 -24.52
C GLU A 159 -6.27 -14.51 -23.87
N ILE A 160 -5.34 -15.48 -23.86
CA ILE A 160 -3.98 -15.24 -23.35
C ILE A 160 -3.22 -14.23 -24.21
N ASP A 161 -3.33 -14.30 -25.54
CA ASP A 161 -2.69 -13.33 -26.43
C ASP A 161 -3.21 -11.90 -26.22
N GLN A 162 -4.50 -11.75 -25.90
CA GLN A 162 -5.08 -10.46 -25.52
C GLN A 162 -4.51 -9.93 -24.20
N GLU A 163 -4.42 -10.77 -23.16
CA GLU A 163 -3.83 -10.36 -21.88
C GLU A 163 -2.33 -10.03 -22.02
N ILE A 164 -1.57 -10.79 -22.82
CA ILE A 164 -0.16 -10.50 -23.11
C ILE A 164 -0.02 -9.15 -23.83
N LYS A 165 -0.87 -8.88 -24.84
CA LYS A 165 -0.90 -7.58 -25.53
C LYS A 165 -1.15 -6.45 -24.53
N ARG A 166 -2.11 -6.63 -23.62
CA ARG A 166 -2.44 -5.64 -22.58
C ARG A 166 -1.25 -5.40 -21.64
N ILE A 167 -0.63 -6.47 -21.12
CA ILE A 167 0.54 -6.37 -20.25
C ILE A 167 1.67 -5.62 -20.94
N LYS A 168 2.02 -5.99 -22.18
CA LYS A 168 3.10 -5.34 -22.96
C LYS A 168 2.83 -3.85 -23.21
N ALA A 169 1.56 -3.43 -23.22
CA ALA A 169 1.17 -2.04 -23.39
C ALA A 169 1.19 -1.22 -22.09
N ILE A 170 1.40 -1.84 -20.93
CA ILE A 170 1.45 -1.12 -19.64
C ILE A 170 2.65 -0.16 -19.64
N LYS A 171 2.41 1.07 -19.21
CA LYS A 171 3.44 2.09 -19.02
C LYS A 171 3.66 2.38 -17.54
N MET A 172 4.91 2.56 -17.14
CA MET A 172 5.26 3.03 -15.81
C MET A 172 5.37 4.56 -15.80
N ILE A 173 4.77 5.22 -14.81
CA ILE A 173 4.85 6.67 -14.60
C ILE A 173 5.30 6.93 -13.17
N SER A 174 6.29 7.81 -12.98
CA SER A 174 6.68 8.34 -11.67
C SER A 174 6.43 9.86 -11.65
N PRO A 175 5.38 10.35 -10.99
CA PRO A 175 5.16 11.78 -10.84
C PRO A 175 6.24 12.43 -9.97
N VAL A 176 6.39 13.75 -10.07
CA VAL A 176 7.19 14.56 -9.14
C VAL A 176 6.26 15.63 -8.60
N PHE A 177 6.20 15.75 -7.28
CA PHE A 177 5.23 16.60 -6.61
C PHE A 177 5.89 17.89 -6.15
N THR A 178 5.20 19.01 -6.38
CA THR A 178 5.57 20.33 -5.84
C THR A 178 4.67 20.78 -4.71
N ASP A 179 3.52 20.11 -4.54
CA ASP A 179 2.54 20.39 -3.51
C ASP A 179 2.43 19.22 -2.52
N LYS A 180 2.42 19.53 -1.22
CA LYS A 180 2.35 18.53 -0.16
C LYS A 180 1.02 17.80 -0.13
N ARG A 181 -0.10 18.49 -0.38
CA ARG A 181 -1.43 17.86 -0.35
C ARG A 181 -1.60 16.90 -1.52
N GLU A 182 -1.06 17.25 -2.69
CA GLU A 182 -1.01 16.35 -3.84
C GLU A 182 -0.16 15.11 -3.54
N LEU A 183 1.05 15.29 -2.99
CA LEU A 183 1.89 14.17 -2.55
C LEU A 183 1.15 13.27 -1.54
N GLU A 184 0.53 13.84 -0.51
CA GLU A 184 -0.20 13.07 0.51
C GLU A 184 -1.40 12.32 -0.07
N ARG A 185 -2.10 12.90 -1.06
CA ARG A 185 -3.26 12.29 -1.70
C ARG A 185 -2.87 11.14 -2.63
N GLU A 186 -1.87 11.35 -3.49
CA GLU A 186 -1.51 10.38 -4.54
C GLU A 186 -0.43 9.39 -4.06
N CYS A 187 0.47 9.82 -3.18
CA CYS A 187 1.67 9.10 -2.77
C CYS A 187 2.01 9.32 -1.29
N GLY A 188 1.00 9.33 -0.42
CA GLY A 188 1.19 9.49 1.03
C GLY A 188 1.99 8.35 1.70
N TYR A 189 2.20 7.23 0.99
CA TYR A 189 3.06 6.13 1.41
C TYR A 189 3.88 5.62 0.21
N PRO A 190 5.04 4.96 0.42
CA PRO A 190 5.75 4.30 -0.66
C PRO A 190 4.94 3.13 -1.22
N GLY A 191 4.48 3.26 -2.45
CA GLY A 191 3.73 2.23 -3.14
C GLY A 191 3.65 2.48 -4.63
N ALA A 192 2.82 1.68 -5.29
CA ALA A 192 2.41 1.89 -6.65
C ALA A 192 0.91 1.59 -6.77
N SER A 193 0.32 1.94 -7.91
CA SER A 193 -1.06 1.58 -8.22
C SER A 193 -1.23 1.38 -9.72
N TYR A 194 -1.93 0.33 -10.11
CA TYR A 194 -2.39 0.14 -11.48
C TYR A 194 -3.69 0.90 -11.77
N ASP A 195 -3.69 1.69 -12.84
CA ASP A 195 -4.88 2.34 -13.41
C ASP A 195 -5.33 1.59 -14.66
N SER A 196 -6.47 0.90 -14.55
CA SER A 196 -7.08 0.14 -15.64
C SER A 196 -7.58 1.00 -16.80
N THR A 197 -7.91 2.27 -16.56
CA THR A 197 -8.45 3.18 -17.59
C THR A 197 -7.34 3.65 -18.53
N THR A 198 -6.15 3.95 -17.98
CA THR A 198 -5.00 4.39 -18.78
C THR A 198 -4.01 3.27 -19.10
N ASN A 199 -4.23 2.08 -18.53
CA ASN A 199 -3.31 0.93 -18.58
C ASN A 199 -1.89 1.34 -18.13
N THR A 200 -1.81 2.06 -17.00
CA THR A 200 -0.54 2.56 -16.46
C THR A 200 -0.32 2.08 -15.03
N VAL A 201 0.95 1.93 -14.65
CA VAL A 201 1.36 1.76 -13.25
C VAL A 201 1.99 3.07 -12.80
N VAL A 202 1.34 3.73 -11.85
CA VAL A 202 1.87 4.92 -11.19
C VAL A 202 2.71 4.47 -10.00
N VAL A 203 3.99 4.83 -9.99
CA VAL A 203 4.92 4.50 -8.89
C VAL A 203 5.28 5.75 -8.10
N CYS A 204 5.14 5.67 -6.79
CA CYS A 204 5.47 6.79 -5.93
C CYS A 204 7.00 6.99 -5.88
N PRO A 205 7.49 8.24 -5.89
CA PRO A 205 8.93 8.52 -5.91
C PRO A 205 9.71 7.85 -4.77
N GLN A 206 9.09 7.66 -3.61
CA GLN A 206 9.68 6.99 -2.46
C GLN A 206 10.14 5.55 -2.80
N MET A 207 9.48 4.87 -3.74
CA MET A 207 9.85 3.53 -4.18
C MET A 207 11.16 3.51 -4.96
N LEU A 208 11.55 4.61 -5.62
CA LEU A 208 12.74 4.66 -6.48
C LEU A 208 14.05 4.49 -5.69
N GLY A 209 14.05 4.72 -4.37
CA GLY A 209 15.19 4.48 -3.50
C GLY A 209 15.31 3.03 -2.98
N MET A 210 14.28 2.21 -3.19
CA MET A 210 14.17 0.89 -2.58
C MET A 210 15.00 -0.20 -3.28
N PRO A 211 15.28 -1.32 -2.60
CA PRO A 211 15.91 -2.48 -3.22
C PRO A 211 15.12 -3.01 -4.43
N ASP A 212 15.83 -3.57 -5.41
CA ASP A 212 15.26 -4.11 -6.65
C ASP A 212 14.17 -5.16 -6.37
N ALA A 213 14.34 -5.99 -5.33
CA ALA A 213 13.36 -7.01 -4.99
C ALA A 213 12.02 -6.44 -4.49
N SER A 214 12.06 -5.38 -3.67
CA SER A 214 10.86 -4.71 -3.18
C SER A 214 10.09 -4.06 -4.34
N ILE A 215 10.83 -3.35 -5.21
CA ILE A 215 10.27 -2.72 -6.41
C ILE A 215 9.66 -3.77 -7.36
N PHE A 216 10.39 -4.87 -7.59
CA PHE A 216 9.92 -5.96 -8.44
C PHE A 216 8.65 -6.62 -7.90
N SER A 217 8.58 -6.86 -6.58
CA SER A 217 7.40 -7.43 -5.93
C SER A 217 6.18 -6.54 -6.12
N VAL A 218 6.34 -5.23 -5.91
CA VAL A 218 5.25 -4.26 -6.09
C VAL A 218 4.83 -4.17 -7.56
N PHE A 219 5.75 -4.07 -8.51
CA PHE A 219 5.38 -4.03 -9.92
C PHE A 219 4.70 -5.30 -10.41
N SER A 220 5.16 -6.46 -9.97
CA SER A 220 4.53 -7.73 -10.34
C SER A 220 3.11 -7.83 -9.79
N HIS A 221 2.86 -7.27 -8.60
CA HIS A 221 1.52 -7.14 -8.02
C HIS A 221 0.65 -6.20 -8.88
N GLU A 222 1.11 -4.97 -9.16
CA GLU A 222 0.34 -4.01 -9.96
C GLU A 222 0.07 -4.51 -11.39
N ILE A 223 1.01 -5.22 -12.01
CA ILE A 223 0.80 -5.85 -13.32
C ILE A 223 -0.19 -7.01 -13.20
N GLY A 224 -0.23 -7.72 -12.07
CA GLY A 224 -1.24 -8.73 -11.77
C GLY A 224 -2.66 -8.16 -11.83
N HIS A 225 -2.88 -6.93 -11.38
CA HIS A 225 -4.16 -6.23 -11.53
C HIS A 225 -4.56 -5.98 -12.99
N ALA A 226 -3.64 -5.98 -13.94
CA ALA A 226 -3.96 -5.83 -15.36
C ALA A 226 -4.60 -7.08 -15.97
N VAL A 227 -4.34 -8.26 -15.39
CA VAL A 227 -4.91 -9.55 -15.86
C VAL A 227 -5.95 -10.12 -14.90
N ASP A 228 -6.26 -9.37 -13.85
CA ASP A 228 -7.37 -9.64 -12.95
C ASP A 228 -8.69 -9.59 -13.74
N PRO A 229 -9.52 -10.65 -13.70
CA PRO A 229 -10.80 -10.70 -14.42
C PRO A 229 -11.72 -9.52 -14.10
N CYS A 230 -11.60 -8.93 -12.91
CA CYS A 230 -12.43 -7.83 -12.47
C CYS A 230 -12.01 -6.48 -13.04
N ASN A 231 -10.73 -6.31 -13.41
CA ASN A 231 -10.20 -5.12 -14.08
C ASN A 231 -10.11 -5.29 -15.60
N ALA A 232 -10.11 -6.52 -16.10
CA ALA A 232 -10.42 -6.80 -17.51
C ALA A 232 -11.81 -6.30 -17.87
N TYR A 233 -12.77 -6.30 -16.95
CA TYR A 233 -14.14 -5.93 -17.29
C TYR A 233 -14.38 -4.44 -17.62
N SER A 234 -13.46 -3.49 -17.38
CA SER A 234 -13.71 -2.09 -17.79
C SER A 234 -13.81 -1.99 -19.32
N GLU A 235 -15.04 -1.97 -19.84
CA GLU A 235 -15.50 -2.06 -21.25
C GLU A 235 -14.91 -0.99 -22.19
N ILE A 236 -14.04 -0.11 -21.71
CA ILE A 236 -13.58 1.10 -22.40
C ILE A 236 -12.77 0.80 -23.68
N ALA A 237 -12.25 -0.41 -23.86
CA ALA A 237 -11.42 -0.75 -25.03
C ALA A 237 -11.91 -1.90 -25.92
N GLY A 238 -12.98 -2.64 -25.56
CA GLY A 238 -13.42 -3.83 -26.32
C GLY A 238 -12.40 -4.99 -26.41
N ASP A 239 -11.24 -4.83 -25.78
CA ASP A 239 -10.08 -5.74 -25.88
C ASP A 239 -9.95 -6.66 -24.65
N SER A 240 -10.96 -6.74 -23.79
CA SER A 240 -10.87 -7.49 -22.54
C SER A 240 -11.40 -8.91 -22.59
N VAL A 241 -10.73 -9.80 -21.85
CA VAL A 241 -11.18 -11.18 -21.67
C VAL A 241 -12.37 -11.20 -20.71
N ALA A 242 -13.47 -11.82 -21.15
CA ALA A 242 -14.64 -12.02 -20.30
C ALA A 242 -14.25 -12.82 -19.04
N VAL A 243 -14.80 -12.47 -17.87
CA VAL A 243 -14.50 -13.14 -16.58
C VAL A 243 -14.53 -14.68 -16.67
N GLY A 244 -15.56 -15.24 -17.30
CA GLY A 244 -15.71 -16.70 -17.46
C GLY A 244 -14.75 -17.36 -18.44
N LYS A 245 -13.97 -16.57 -19.19
CA LYS A 245 -12.92 -17.01 -20.12
C LYS A 245 -11.51 -16.66 -19.64
N ASN A 246 -11.39 -16.05 -18.46
CA ASN A 246 -10.08 -15.70 -17.92
C ASN A 246 -9.26 -16.98 -17.68
N PRO A 247 -7.98 -17.03 -18.09
CA PRO A 247 -7.16 -18.24 -17.99
C PRO A 247 -6.82 -18.66 -16.55
N PHE A 248 -7.17 -17.85 -15.55
CA PHE A 248 -6.90 -18.08 -14.13
C PHE A 248 -8.15 -18.43 -13.30
N THR A 249 -9.26 -18.84 -13.93
CA THR A 249 -10.51 -19.16 -13.22
C THR A 249 -10.34 -20.15 -12.07
N GLU A 250 -9.46 -21.15 -12.20
CA GLU A 250 -9.13 -22.12 -11.15
C GLU A 250 -8.42 -21.46 -9.96
N VAL A 251 -7.44 -20.59 -10.23
CA VAL A 251 -6.71 -19.81 -9.21
C VAL A 251 -7.67 -18.88 -8.48
N ILE A 252 -8.51 -18.13 -9.20
CA ILE A 252 -9.52 -17.24 -8.64
C ILE A 252 -10.49 -18.02 -7.75
N SER A 253 -10.97 -19.16 -8.23
CA SER A 253 -11.85 -20.05 -7.48
C SER A 253 -11.19 -20.52 -6.18
N CYS A 254 -9.93 -20.92 -6.24
CA CYS A 254 -9.16 -21.31 -5.06
C CYS A 254 -8.97 -20.16 -4.06
N LEU A 255 -8.51 -18.99 -4.52
CA LEU A 255 -8.27 -17.81 -3.68
C LEU A 255 -9.56 -17.27 -3.05
N SER A 256 -10.69 -17.43 -3.72
CA SER A 256 -11.99 -17.02 -3.18
C SER A 256 -12.43 -17.83 -1.97
N LYS A 257 -11.84 -19.01 -1.69
CA LYS A 257 -12.26 -19.83 -0.55
C LYS A 257 -11.80 -19.19 0.78
N PRO A 258 -12.65 -19.14 1.81
CA PRO A 258 -12.26 -18.64 3.13
C PRO A 258 -11.01 -19.31 3.69
N ASP A 259 -10.85 -20.63 3.47
CA ASP A 259 -9.70 -21.38 4.00
C ASP A 259 -8.38 -21.13 3.25
N SER A 260 -8.43 -20.49 2.07
CA SER A 260 -7.22 -20.17 1.29
C SER A 260 -6.47 -18.99 1.91
N MET A 261 -7.07 -17.80 1.86
CA MET A 261 -6.46 -16.55 2.35
C MET A 261 -7.35 -15.78 3.34
N GLY A 262 -8.44 -16.38 3.81
CA GLY A 262 -9.42 -15.70 4.66
C GLY A 262 -10.37 -14.79 3.88
N ALA A 263 -10.56 -15.05 2.58
CA ALA A 263 -11.41 -14.25 1.71
C ALA A 263 -12.88 -14.25 2.18
N LYS A 264 -13.49 -13.06 2.27
CA LYS A 264 -14.91 -12.91 2.62
C LYS A 264 -15.80 -13.09 1.39
N ASN A 265 -16.62 -14.14 1.34
CA ASN A 265 -17.62 -14.28 0.29
C ASN A 265 -18.98 -13.75 0.75
N TYR A 266 -19.34 -12.55 0.30
CA TYR A 266 -20.67 -12.02 0.55
C TYR A 266 -21.71 -12.75 -0.33
N SER A 267 -22.80 -13.15 0.29
CA SER A 267 -23.98 -13.64 -0.42
C SER A 267 -24.65 -12.52 -1.21
N LYS A 268 -25.44 -12.91 -2.22
CA LYS A 268 -26.28 -11.99 -3.00
C LYS A 268 -27.12 -11.09 -2.09
N GLN A 269 -27.69 -11.65 -1.03
CA GLN A 269 -28.52 -10.91 -0.08
C GLN A 269 -27.70 -9.91 0.74
N GLN A 270 -26.51 -10.29 1.24
CA GLN A 270 -25.66 -9.37 2.00
C GLN A 270 -25.25 -8.13 1.18
N ILE A 271 -24.96 -8.29 -0.11
CA ILE A 271 -24.67 -7.13 -0.98
C ILE A 271 -25.90 -6.25 -1.14
N LYS A 272 -27.09 -6.83 -1.35
CA LYS A 272 -28.35 -6.07 -1.44
C LYS A 272 -28.67 -5.35 -0.14
N ASP A 273 -28.47 -6.00 1.00
CA ASP A 273 -28.67 -5.41 2.33
C ASP A 273 -27.71 -4.23 2.56
N ALA A 274 -26.46 -4.34 2.12
CA ALA A 274 -25.49 -3.24 2.17
C ALA A 274 -25.93 -2.04 1.31
N ILE A 275 -26.46 -2.27 0.10
CA ILE A 275 -27.03 -1.22 -0.76
C ILE A 275 -28.23 -0.57 -0.08
N THR A 276 -29.13 -1.35 0.52
CA THR A 276 -30.29 -0.83 1.26
C THR A 276 -29.89 -0.06 2.52
N LYS A 277 -28.83 -0.48 3.22
CA LYS A 277 -28.29 0.26 4.36
C LYS A 277 -27.74 1.62 3.91
N GLU A 278 -26.93 1.66 2.86
CA GLU A 278 -26.39 2.90 2.30
C GLU A 278 -27.50 3.86 1.85
N GLU A 279 -28.56 3.36 1.21
CA GLU A 279 -29.75 4.14 0.88
C GLU A 279 -30.38 4.79 2.11
N LYS A 280 -30.53 4.04 3.21
CA LYS A 280 -31.07 4.55 4.48
C LYS A 280 -30.14 5.57 5.12
N ASP A 281 -28.83 5.33 5.12
CA ASP A 281 -27.84 6.25 5.69
C ASP A 281 -27.78 7.56 4.90
N TYR A 282 -27.89 7.49 3.58
CA TYR A 282 -27.99 8.66 2.69
C TYR A 282 -29.29 9.44 2.95
N ALA A 283 -30.42 8.76 3.09
CA ALA A 283 -31.71 9.37 3.44
C ALA A 283 -31.69 10.03 4.83
N LYS A 284 -31.00 9.41 5.80
CA LYS A 284 -30.83 9.99 7.13
C LYS A 284 -30.02 11.30 7.09
N SER A 285 -29.04 11.37 6.19
CA SER A 285 -28.12 12.52 6.08
C SER A 285 -28.72 13.70 5.31
N LEU A 286 -29.59 13.43 4.32
CA LEU A 286 -30.15 14.46 3.42
C LEU A 286 -31.66 14.65 3.52
N GLY A 287 -32.37 13.82 4.30
CA GLY A 287 -33.83 13.75 4.31
C GLY A 287 -34.40 12.81 3.24
N PRO A 288 -35.70 12.90 2.94
CA PRO A 288 -36.35 12.02 1.96
C PRO A 288 -35.65 12.05 0.60
N LEU A 289 -35.27 10.88 0.09
CA LEU A 289 -34.61 10.75 -1.20
C LEU A 289 -35.58 11.05 -2.35
N SER A 290 -35.06 11.70 -3.40
CA SER A 290 -35.80 11.91 -4.65
C SER A 290 -36.09 10.57 -5.35
N ALA A 291 -37.05 10.58 -6.28
CA ALA A 291 -37.41 9.38 -7.03
C ALA A 291 -36.22 8.86 -7.87
N GLU A 292 -35.41 9.76 -8.42
CA GLU A 292 -34.22 9.44 -9.22
C GLU A 292 -33.17 8.72 -8.38
N VAL A 293 -32.90 9.20 -7.16
CA VAL A 293 -31.93 8.57 -6.26
C VAL A 293 -32.41 7.16 -5.85
N LYS A 294 -33.69 7.01 -5.50
CA LYS A 294 -34.27 5.68 -5.19
C LYS A 294 -34.17 4.72 -6.38
N ALA A 295 -34.49 5.21 -7.58
CA ALA A 295 -34.38 4.41 -8.80
C ALA A 295 -32.94 3.95 -9.07
N GLU A 296 -31.93 4.75 -8.75
CA GLU A 296 -30.52 4.33 -8.86
C GLU A 296 -30.16 3.23 -7.84
N TYR A 297 -30.63 3.31 -6.60
CA TYR A 297 -30.46 2.21 -5.63
C TYR A 297 -31.18 0.92 -6.05
N ASP A 298 -32.39 1.02 -6.60
CA ASP A 298 -33.12 -0.12 -7.18
C ASP A 298 -32.38 -0.74 -8.37
N LYS A 299 -31.86 0.10 -9.26
CA LYS A 299 -31.02 -0.32 -10.37
C LYS A 299 -29.78 -1.07 -9.87
N ARG A 300 -29.08 -0.57 -8.84
CA ARG A 300 -27.93 -1.26 -8.23
C ARG A 300 -28.32 -2.64 -7.69
N ARG A 301 -29.44 -2.76 -6.98
CA ARG A 301 -29.96 -4.07 -6.52
C ARG A 301 -30.27 -5.02 -7.68
N LYS A 302 -30.89 -4.53 -8.76
CA LYS A 302 -31.17 -5.32 -9.96
C LYS A 302 -29.91 -5.79 -10.67
N VAL A 303 -28.89 -4.93 -10.76
CA VAL A 303 -27.56 -5.30 -11.27
C VAL A 303 -27.00 -6.45 -10.44
N VAL A 304 -27.13 -6.42 -9.10
CA VAL A 304 -26.71 -7.52 -8.24
C VAL A 304 -27.43 -8.81 -8.57
N ASP A 305 -28.77 -8.78 -8.73
CA ASP A 305 -29.55 -9.99 -9.05
C ASP A 305 -29.11 -10.65 -10.35
N GLN A 306 -28.80 -9.85 -11.38
CA GLN A 306 -28.43 -10.29 -12.72
C GLN A 306 -26.98 -10.76 -12.84
N ASN A 307 -26.08 -10.19 -12.05
CA ASN A 307 -24.63 -10.31 -12.29
C ASN A 307 -23.87 -11.01 -11.16
N PHE A 308 -24.53 -11.39 -10.06
CA PHE A 308 -23.87 -11.94 -8.87
C PHE A 308 -22.93 -13.11 -9.17
N ASP A 309 -23.40 -14.17 -9.81
CA ASP A 309 -22.57 -15.38 -9.99
C ASP A 309 -21.32 -15.11 -10.83
N LYS A 310 -21.38 -14.12 -11.73
CA LYS A 310 -20.27 -13.72 -12.59
C LYS A 310 -19.28 -12.80 -11.88
N TYR A 311 -19.73 -11.90 -11.02
CA TYR A 311 -18.87 -10.83 -10.47
C TYR A 311 -18.79 -10.79 -8.94
N ARG A 312 -19.28 -11.81 -8.23
CA ARG A 312 -19.27 -11.87 -6.75
C ARG A 312 -17.90 -11.68 -6.10
N TYR A 313 -16.81 -11.83 -6.85
CA TYR A 313 -15.44 -11.66 -6.35
C TYR A 313 -14.80 -10.31 -6.71
N CYS A 314 -15.47 -9.48 -7.51
CA CYS A 314 -14.95 -8.19 -7.94
C CYS A 314 -15.26 -7.09 -6.94
N ARG A 315 -14.26 -6.32 -6.51
CA ARG A 315 -14.41 -5.23 -5.53
C ARG A 315 -15.51 -4.26 -5.89
N ASN A 316 -15.58 -3.84 -7.15
CA ASN A 316 -16.59 -2.90 -7.64
C ASN A 316 -18.03 -3.45 -7.53
N PHE A 317 -18.18 -4.77 -7.42
CA PHE A 317 -19.47 -5.43 -7.32
C PHE A 317 -19.79 -5.90 -5.89
N SER A 318 -18.88 -6.62 -5.24
CA SER A 318 -19.11 -7.20 -3.91
C SER A 318 -18.64 -6.35 -2.75
N ARG A 319 -17.98 -5.22 -3.01
CA ARG A 319 -17.27 -4.43 -1.99
C ARG A 319 -16.26 -5.28 -1.21
N ASN A 320 -15.67 -6.27 -1.86
CA ASN A 320 -14.56 -7.04 -1.33
C ASN A 320 -13.36 -7.01 -2.28
N ALA A 321 -12.22 -6.54 -1.80
CA ALA A 321 -10.96 -6.51 -2.53
C ALA A 321 -10.14 -7.80 -2.31
N ASP A 322 -10.54 -8.67 -1.36
CA ASP A 322 -9.75 -9.84 -0.95
C ASP A 322 -9.24 -10.67 -2.12
N MET A 323 -10.14 -11.03 -3.04
CA MET A 323 -9.78 -11.87 -4.19
C MET A 323 -8.85 -11.13 -5.16
N GLN A 324 -9.15 -9.88 -5.51
CA GLN A 324 -8.36 -9.11 -6.48
C GLN A 324 -6.94 -8.87 -6.00
N GLU A 325 -6.82 -8.47 -4.74
CA GLU A 325 -5.55 -8.25 -4.05
C GLU A 325 -4.77 -9.56 -3.88
N GLY A 326 -5.45 -10.65 -3.50
CA GLY A 326 -4.87 -11.98 -3.41
C GLY A 326 -4.40 -12.51 -4.76
N PHE A 327 -5.15 -12.24 -5.83
CA PHE A 327 -4.78 -12.66 -7.18
C PHE A 327 -3.53 -11.89 -7.67
N ALA A 328 -3.48 -10.58 -7.46
CA ALA A 328 -2.30 -9.78 -7.76
C ALA A 328 -1.06 -10.26 -6.98
N ASP A 329 -1.22 -10.59 -5.69
CA ASP A 329 -0.16 -11.21 -4.89
C ASP A 329 0.25 -12.59 -5.40
N TRP A 330 -0.70 -13.37 -5.89
CA TRP A 330 -0.40 -14.68 -6.46
C TRP A 330 0.43 -14.55 -7.73
N VAL A 331 0.08 -13.62 -8.63
CA VAL A 331 0.89 -13.31 -9.81
C VAL A 331 2.30 -12.89 -9.37
N SER A 332 2.39 -11.95 -8.42
CA SER A 332 3.67 -11.47 -7.88
C SER A 332 4.50 -12.60 -7.28
N ALA A 333 3.91 -13.45 -6.45
CA ALA A 333 4.57 -14.58 -5.83
C ALA A 333 5.10 -15.59 -6.85
N LYS A 334 4.35 -15.88 -7.92
CA LYS A 334 4.79 -16.80 -8.98
C LYS A 334 6.02 -16.27 -9.72
N VAL A 335 6.01 -15.01 -10.13
CA VAL A 335 7.15 -14.44 -10.87
C VAL A 335 8.34 -14.12 -9.98
N LEU A 336 8.11 -13.82 -8.69
CA LEU A 336 9.16 -13.71 -7.67
C LEU A 336 9.84 -15.06 -7.43
N ALA A 337 9.07 -16.14 -7.26
CA ALA A 337 9.61 -17.48 -7.06
C ALA A 337 10.48 -17.92 -8.25
N GLN A 338 10.02 -17.68 -9.48
CA GLN A 338 10.82 -17.90 -10.70
C GLN A 338 12.13 -17.11 -10.66
N LYS A 339 12.06 -15.80 -10.34
CA LYS A 339 13.25 -14.95 -10.29
C LYS A 339 14.25 -15.39 -9.22
N VAL A 340 13.77 -15.75 -8.03
CA VAL A 340 14.61 -16.25 -6.94
C VAL A 340 15.28 -17.57 -7.31
N ALA A 341 14.58 -18.47 -8.00
CA ALA A 341 15.14 -19.76 -8.45
C ALA A 341 16.28 -19.60 -9.46
N GLU A 342 16.32 -18.51 -10.21
CA GLU A 342 17.38 -18.22 -11.19
C GLU A 342 18.67 -17.66 -10.54
N ILE A 343 18.59 -17.18 -9.29
CA ILE A 343 19.74 -16.63 -8.57
C ILE A 343 20.60 -17.79 -8.06
N LYS A 344 21.79 -17.94 -8.65
CA LYS A 344 22.70 -19.06 -8.36
C LYS A 344 23.37 -18.97 -6.99
N ASP A 345 23.68 -17.76 -6.53
CA ASP A 345 24.28 -17.54 -5.22
C ASP A 345 23.19 -17.61 -4.12
N PRO A 346 23.26 -18.58 -3.19
CA PRO A 346 22.25 -18.73 -2.14
C PRO A 346 22.12 -17.49 -1.24
N ALA A 347 23.22 -16.76 -0.99
CA ALA A 347 23.18 -15.55 -0.16
C ALA A 347 22.43 -14.42 -0.88
N ALA A 348 22.73 -14.18 -2.16
CA ALA A 348 21.97 -13.25 -2.99
C ALA A 348 20.50 -13.66 -3.13
N ALA A 349 20.19 -14.95 -3.31
CA ALA A 349 18.82 -15.44 -3.40
C ALA A 349 18.05 -15.18 -2.10
N LYS A 350 18.66 -15.45 -0.95
CA LYS A 350 18.10 -15.14 0.38
C LYS A 350 17.83 -13.66 0.55
N THR A 351 18.80 -12.81 0.21
CA THR A 351 18.66 -11.34 0.29
C THR A 351 17.53 -10.86 -0.60
N TYR A 352 17.47 -11.32 -1.86
CA TYR A 352 16.40 -10.95 -2.78
C TYR A 352 15.02 -11.37 -2.26
N ALA A 353 14.90 -12.61 -1.78
CA ALA A 353 13.65 -13.11 -1.20
C ALA A 353 13.22 -12.34 0.06
N PHE A 354 14.17 -11.95 0.91
CA PHE A 354 13.93 -11.14 2.10
C PHE A 354 13.50 -9.72 1.74
N GLU A 355 14.20 -9.09 0.81
CA GLU A 355 13.95 -7.70 0.38
C GLU A 355 12.61 -7.54 -0.33
N ALA A 356 12.11 -8.58 -1.02
CA ALA A 356 10.83 -8.56 -1.71
C ALA A 356 9.64 -8.19 -0.80
N GLN A 357 9.75 -8.38 0.52
CA GLN A 357 8.67 -8.14 1.48
C GLN A 357 8.81 -6.85 2.30
N LEU A 358 9.89 -6.08 2.08
CA LEU A 358 10.18 -4.92 2.92
C LEU A 358 9.15 -3.80 2.78
N THR A 359 8.57 -3.59 1.59
CA THR A 359 7.53 -2.56 1.40
C THR A 359 6.31 -2.87 2.27
N SER A 360 5.82 -4.11 2.23
CA SER A 360 4.73 -4.56 3.08
C SER A 360 5.10 -4.50 4.57
N ALA A 361 6.34 -4.88 4.91
CA ALA A 361 6.83 -4.83 6.29
C ALA A 361 6.83 -3.41 6.87
N ALA A 362 7.25 -2.44 6.06
CA ALA A 362 7.37 -1.05 6.46
C ALA A 362 6.02 -0.41 6.79
N SER A 363 4.92 -0.91 6.22
CA SER A 363 3.58 -0.43 6.50
C SER A 363 2.82 -1.30 7.50
N GLU A 364 3.03 -2.62 7.53
CA GLU A 364 2.10 -3.55 8.17
C GLU A 364 2.68 -4.46 9.27
N CYS A 365 4.00 -4.48 9.49
CA CYS A 365 4.55 -5.30 10.55
C CYS A 365 4.11 -4.82 11.93
N GLU A 366 3.29 -5.61 12.63
CA GLU A 366 2.77 -5.28 13.96
C GLU A 366 3.89 -4.96 14.97
N SER A 367 4.95 -5.77 14.99
CA SER A 367 6.12 -5.53 15.86
C SER A 367 6.83 -4.20 15.56
N VAL A 368 6.80 -3.76 14.30
CA VAL A 368 7.35 -2.46 13.87
C VAL A 368 6.42 -1.33 14.30
N LYS A 369 5.12 -1.47 14.07
CA LYS A 369 4.09 -0.49 14.49
C LYS A 369 4.12 -0.25 16.00
N VAL A 370 4.05 -1.32 16.79
CA VAL A 370 4.07 -1.26 18.26
C VAL A 370 5.35 -0.61 18.77
N ALA A 371 6.52 -0.95 18.21
CA ALA A 371 7.78 -0.38 18.66
C ALA A 371 7.92 1.12 18.32
N ALA A 372 7.40 1.55 17.17
CA ALA A 372 7.32 2.96 16.80
C ALA A 372 6.33 3.72 17.70
N ILE A 373 5.15 3.16 17.95
CA ILE A 373 4.14 3.74 18.87
C ILE A 373 4.73 3.90 20.27
N ASN A 374 5.31 2.85 20.85
CA ASN A 374 5.90 2.92 22.19
C ASN A 374 6.99 3.99 22.30
N ARG A 375 7.77 4.20 21.23
CA ARG A 375 8.79 5.25 21.19
C ARG A 375 8.17 6.65 21.16
N ILE A 376 7.08 6.84 20.43
CA ILE A 376 6.30 8.09 20.45
C ILE A 376 5.67 8.32 21.82
N GLU A 377 5.00 7.33 22.40
CA GLU A 377 4.39 7.46 23.73
C GLU A 377 5.41 7.86 24.80
N ALA A 378 6.59 7.25 24.77
CA ALA A 378 7.68 7.60 25.68
C ALA A 378 8.15 9.06 25.50
N ALA A 379 8.11 9.59 24.27
CA ALA A 379 8.43 11.00 24.01
C ALA A 379 7.30 11.95 24.43
N LEU A 380 6.05 11.51 24.28
CA LEU A 380 4.86 12.29 24.61
C LEU A 380 4.54 12.36 26.09
N LYS A 381 4.92 11.36 26.91
CA LYS A 381 4.64 11.30 28.36
C LYS A 381 3.15 11.48 28.73
N ASN A 382 2.23 11.12 27.81
CA ASN A 382 0.78 11.34 27.88
C ASN A 382 0.30 12.79 27.68
N ASP A 383 1.19 13.70 27.28
CA ASP A 383 0.87 15.12 27.05
C ASP A 383 0.15 15.37 25.71
N CYS A 384 -0.32 14.32 25.02
CA CYS A 384 -1.16 14.43 23.83
C CYS A 384 -2.33 13.43 23.87
N PRO A 385 -3.51 13.82 24.40
CA PRO A 385 -4.70 12.97 24.43
C PRO A 385 -5.15 12.49 23.04
N GLN A 386 -5.00 13.34 22.01
CA GLN A 386 -5.34 13.02 20.63
C GLN A 386 -4.52 11.83 20.08
N PHE A 387 -3.33 11.61 20.62
CA PHE A 387 -2.49 10.48 20.23
C PHE A 387 -3.07 9.14 20.70
N ALA A 388 -3.79 9.10 21.83
CA ALA A 388 -4.40 7.87 22.33
C ALA A 388 -5.46 7.35 21.36
N ASP A 389 -6.37 8.22 20.91
CA ASP A 389 -7.37 7.87 19.88
C ASP A 389 -6.72 7.46 18.56
N TYR A 390 -5.62 8.14 18.20
CA TYR A 390 -4.89 7.84 16.97
C TYR A 390 -4.15 6.50 17.03
N LYS A 391 -3.59 6.15 18.19
CA LYS A 391 -2.93 4.87 18.45
C LYS A 391 -3.91 3.71 18.26
N GLU A 392 -5.11 3.81 18.83
CA GLU A 392 -6.14 2.77 18.67
C GLU A 392 -6.51 2.59 17.19
N GLN A 393 -6.68 3.69 16.44
CA GLN A 393 -6.92 3.63 14.99
C GLN A 393 -5.79 2.96 14.21
N LEU A 394 -4.54 3.13 14.63
CA LEU A 394 -3.37 2.57 13.96
C LEU A 394 -3.13 1.09 14.25
N LEU A 395 -3.41 0.64 15.48
CA LEU A 395 -3.28 -0.76 15.89
C LEU A 395 -4.48 -1.59 15.41
N HIS A 396 -5.64 -0.95 15.28
CA HIS A 396 -6.89 -1.60 14.92
C HIS A 396 -7.53 -0.96 13.68
N PRO A 397 -6.82 -0.83 12.54
CA PRO A 397 -7.37 -0.16 11.36
C PRO A 397 -8.62 -0.85 10.83
N ASP A 398 -8.79 -2.15 11.08
CA ASP A 398 -9.99 -2.92 10.75
C ASP A 398 -11.23 -2.48 11.55
N ASP A 399 -11.05 -2.02 12.79
CA ASP A 399 -12.13 -1.62 13.69
C ASP A 399 -12.61 -0.19 13.38
N TYR A 400 -11.72 0.62 12.80
CA TYR A 400 -11.99 2.02 12.40
C TYR A 400 -12.15 2.21 10.90
N ALA A 401 -12.06 1.14 10.11
CA ALA A 401 -12.34 1.20 8.69
C ALA A 401 -13.77 1.69 8.51
N ASP A 402 -13.90 2.93 8.01
CA ASP A 402 -15.15 3.43 7.48
C ASP A 402 -15.76 2.33 6.60
N THR A 403 -17.01 1.94 6.90
CA THR A 403 -17.73 0.89 6.16
C THR A 403 -17.80 1.16 4.65
N THR A 404 -17.46 2.37 4.20
CA THR A 404 -17.31 2.72 2.78
C THR A 404 -15.98 2.26 2.16
N LYS A 405 -14.92 2.09 2.94
CA LYS A 405 -13.62 1.59 2.47
C LYS A 405 -13.62 0.07 2.51
N VAL A 406 -13.52 -0.53 1.33
CA VAL A 406 -13.35 -1.98 1.20
C VAL A 406 -12.05 -2.37 1.90
N PRO A 407 -12.09 -3.15 3.00
CA PRO A 407 -10.88 -3.54 3.69
C PRO A 407 -10.03 -4.40 2.75
N HIS A 408 -8.73 -4.12 2.71
CA HIS A 408 -7.78 -5.00 2.06
C HIS A 408 -7.62 -6.27 2.94
N PRO A 409 -7.38 -7.44 2.33
CA PRO A 409 -7.06 -8.64 3.10
C PRO A 409 -5.81 -8.39 3.96
N LYS A 410 -5.79 -8.94 5.19
CA LYS A 410 -4.63 -8.83 6.09
C LYS A 410 -3.37 -9.29 5.37
N ILE A 411 -2.36 -8.40 5.29
CA ILE A 411 -1.12 -8.69 4.55
C ILE A 411 -0.43 -9.96 5.07
N SER A 412 -0.46 -10.19 6.39
CA SER A 412 0.15 -11.37 7.00
C SER A 412 -0.42 -12.67 6.45
N ARG A 413 -1.73 -12.71 6.19
CA ARG A 413 -2.37 -13.87 5.58
C ARG A 413 -1.95 -14.04 4.13
N ARG A 414 -1.93 -12.95 3.36
CA ARG A 414 -1.54 -12.99 1.94
C ARG A 414 -0.09 -13.46 1.78
N VAL A 415 0.83 -12.89 2.56
CA VAL A 415 2.24 -13.28 2.54
C VAL A 415 2.42 -14.74 2.98
N ASP A 416 1.80 -15.15 4.09
CA ASP A 416 1.90 -16.53 4.59
C ASP A 416 1.35 -17.56 3.60
N LYS A 417 0.19 -17.28 3.00
CA LYS A 417 -0.59 -18.26 2.22
C LYS A 417 -0.28 -18.25 0.74
N ILE A 418 0.32 -17.19 0.22
CA ILE A 418 0.57 -17.02 -1.21
C ILE A 418 2.07 -17.00 -1.49
N LEU A 419 2.80 -16.04 -0.92
CA LEU A 419 4.23 -15.89 -1.18
C LEU A 419 5.07 -16.97 -0.49
N PHE A 420 4.91 -17.09 0.83
CA PHE A 420 5.64 -18.07 1.63
C PHE A 420 5.14 -19.50 1.40
N ALA A 421 4.08 -19.68 0.61
CA ALA A 421 3.68 -20.98 0.10
C ALA A 421 4.51 -21.44 -1.13
N GLN A 422 5.25 -20.54 -1.79
CA GLN A 422 6.10 -20.91 -2.93
C GLN A 422 7.39 -21.63 -2.46
N PRO A 423 7.67 -22.86 -2.93
CA PRO A 423 8.84 -23.64 -2.48
C PRO A 423 10.18 -22.93 -2.68
N GLU A 424 10.34 -22.18 -3.78
CA GLU A 424 11.55 -21.45 -4.13
C GLU A 424 11.83 -20.34 -3.10
N MET A 425 10.76 -19.65 -2.66
CA MET A 425 10.85 -18.62 -1.62
C MET A 425 11.22 -19.22 -0.27
N GLN A 426 10.60 -20.34 0.11
CA GLN A 426 10.91 -21.06 1.35
C GLN A 426 12.38 -21.51 1.39
N LYS A 427 12.85 -22.09 0.27
CA LYS A 427 14.23 -22.53 0.10
C LYS A 427 15.22 -21.39 0.21
N ALA A 428 14.97 -20.27 -0.47
CA ALA A 428 15.86 -19.11 -0.43
C ALA A 428 15.93 -18.48 0.96
N LEU A 429 14.80 -18.40 1.67
CA LEU A 429 14.75 -17.86 3.03
C LEU A 429 15.30 -18.83 4.08
N GLY A 430 15.46 -20.11 3.75
CA GLY A 430 15.87 -21.16 4.68
C GLY A 430 14.84 -21.40 5.79
N CYS A 431 13.56 -21.19 5.49
CA CYS A 431 12.46 -21.32 6.44
C CYS A 431 11.63 -22.59 6.18
N THR A 432 10.97 -23.11 7.22
CA THR A 432 10.07 -24.26 7.07
C THR A 432 8.62 -23.81 6.88
N PRO A 433 7.86 -24.40 5.95
CA PRO A 433 6.44 -24.10 5.78
C PRO A 433 5.66 -24.33 7.07
N SER A 434 4.76 -23.39 7.36
CA SER A 434 3.93 -23.42 8.57
C SER A 434 2.59 -24.13 8.32
N GLY A 435 2.64 -25.43 8.05
CA GLY A 435 1.48 -26.30 7.85
C GLY A 435 1.07 -26.48 6.38
N SER A 436 -0.11 -27.08 6.14
CA SER A 436 -0.64 -27.32 4.79
C SER A 436 -1.06 -25.99 4.14
N THR A 437 -0.12 -25.33 3.49
CA THR A 437 -0.43 -24.24 2.56
C THR A 437 -0.89 -24.88 1.26
N SER A 438 -2.20 -24.89 1.00
CA SER A 438 -2.69 -25.20 -0.34
C SER A 438 -2.27 -24.06 -1.26
N VAL A 439 -1.25 -24.28 -2.09
CA VAL A 439 -0.93 -23.37 -3.19
C VAL A 439 -2.10 -23.46 -4.17
N CYS A 440 -2.70 -22.31 -4.49
CA CYS A 440 -3.62 -22.23 -5.61
C CYS A 440 -2.78 -22.32 -6.89
N ASP A 441 -2.84 -23.43 -7.63
CA ASP A 441 -2.10 -23.64 -8.89
C ASP A 441 -3.04 -23.68 -10.09
#